data_AF-A0A1H3DPV4-F1
#
_entry.id   AF-A0A1H3DPV4-F1
#
_cell.length_a   1.000
_cell.length_b   1.000
_cell.length_c   1.000
_cell.angle_alpha   90.00
_cell.angle_beta   90.00
_cell.angle_gamma   90.00
#
_symmetry.space_group_name_H-M   'P 1'
#
loop_
_entity.id
_entity.type
_entity.pdbx_description
1 polymer ?
#
loop_
_entity_poly.entity_id
_entity_poly.type
_entity_poly.pdbx_seq_one_letter_code
_entity_poly.pdbx_strand_id
1 'polypeptide(L)'
;MAGMAGTSNATEAQSAWSCDGDACIRVVPDGGATTFDMHGCNHKVCVNVTGNSSSYKTSGYYSGSNRFYGHVNVWGPGGMWVEGKDSAYPGVAGVGRGSGQTCAEGWEWTGSGYVSVGLPCQNL
;
A
#
# COMPACT_ATOMS: atom_id res chain seq x y z
N MET A 1 -13.45 -52.98 6.62
CA MET A 1 -12.08 -52.90 6.05
C MET A 1 -12.17 -51.96 4.87
N ALA A 2 -11.80 -50.69 5.04
CA ALA A 2 -10.47 -50.13 4.67
C ALA A 2 -10.28 -50.14 3.14
N GLY A 3 -9.98 -49.06 2.41
CA GLY A 3 -9.57 -47.69 2.72
C GLY A 3 -9.47 -46.85 1.41
N MET A 4 -8.99 -45.61 1.56
CA MET A 4 -8.95 -44.47 0.63
C MET A 4 -8.29 -44.65 -0.76
N ALA A 5 -8.75 -43.84 -1.74
CA ALA A 5 -7.97 -42.95 -2.62
C ALA A 5 -8.97 -42.29 -3.60
N GLY A 6 -9.13 -40.97 -3.73
CA GLY A 6 -8.11 -39.94 -3.88
C GLY A 6 -8.33 -39.30 -5.25
N THR A 7 -9.25 -38.35 -5.37
CA THR A 7 -9.36 -37.48 -6.56
C THR A 7 -9.00 -36.07 -6.15
N SER A 8 -7.70 -35.79 -6.18
CA SER A 8 -7.09 -34.49 -5.92
C SER A 8 -7.44 -33.52 -7.05
N ASN A 9 -8.60 -32.85 -6.96
CA ASN A 9 -8.80 -31.56 -7.61
C ASN A 9 -8.30 -30.48 -6.66
N ALA A 10 -6.98 -30.31 -6.62
CA ALA A 10 -6.31 -29.21 -5.93
C ALA A 10 -5.11 -28.76 -6.77
N THR A 11 -5.38 -28.44 -8.02
CA THR A 11 -4.39 -27.84 -8.93
C THR A 11 -4.38 -26.34 -8.64
N GLU A 12 -3.25 -25.86 -8.10
CA GLU A 12 -2.79 -24.46 -8.14
C GLU A 12 -3.44 -23.41 -7.21
N ALA A 13 -3.54 -23.68 -5.91
CA ALA A 13 -3.88 -22.62 -4.94
C ALA A 13 -3.10 -22.62 -3.61
N GLN A 14 -1.98 -23.35 -3.48
CA GLN A 14 -1.40 -23.58 -2.14
C GLN A 14 0.07 -23.17 -1.90
N SER A 15 0.79 -22.60 -2.87
CA SER A 15 2.21 -22.21 -2.63
C SER A 15 2.45 -20.70 -2.60
N ALA A 16 1.40 -19.89 -2.52
CA ALA A 16 1.53 -18.45 -2.69
C ALA A 16 2.05 -17.71 -1.47
N TRP A 17 2.32 -18.33 -0.31
CA TRP A 17 2.69 -17.60 0.90
C TRP A 17 3.83 -18.27 1.66
N SER A 18 4.88 -17.51 2.00
CA SER A 18 5.90 -17.88 2.99
C SER A 18 5.58 -17.15 4.28
N CYS A 19 5.57 -17.88 5.39
CA CYS A 19 5.33 -17.30 6.70
C CYS A 19 6.57 -17.46 7.58
N ASP A 20 6.94 -16.39 8.28
CA ASP A 20 7.93 -16.40 9.36
C ASP A 20 7.25 -15.88 10.63
N GLY A 21 7.02 -16.78 11.60
CA GLY A 21 6.18 -16.50 12.77
C GLY A 21 4.76 -16.11 12.38
N ASP A 22 4.24 -15.05 12.99
CA ASP A 22 2.88 -14.52 12.76
C ASP A 22 2.73 -13.68 11.47
N ALA A 23 3.79 -13.54 10.66
CA ALA A 23 3.75 -12.79 9.41
C ALA A 23 3.84 -13.71 8.19
N CYS A 24 2.83 -13.64 7.31
CA CYS A 24 2.81 -14.32 6.02
C CYS A 24 2.99 -13.32 4.88
N ILE A 25 4.00 -13.55 4.04
CA ILE A 25 4.29 -12.79 2.81
C ILE A 25 4.00 -13.65 1.58
N ARG A 26 3.40 -13.06 0.55
CA ARG A 26 3.03 -13.80 -0.66
C ARG A 26 4.27 -14.06 -1.52
N VAL A 27 4.68 -15.31 -1.71
CA VAL A 27 5.78 -15.67 -2.63
C VAL A 27 5.20 -15.94 -4.01
N VAL A 28 5.62 -15.14 -4.99
CA VAL A 28 5.30 -15.36 -6.40
C VAL A 28 6.58 -15.76 -7.13
N PRO A 29 6.61 -16.92 -7.82
CA PRO A 29 7.80 -17.39 -8.53
C PRO A 29 8.13 -16.46 -9.71
N ASP A 30 9.43 -16.35 -9.97
CA ASP A 30 10.14 -15.36 -10.77
C ASP A 30 9.44 -14.77 -12.01
N GLY A 31 9.55 -13.45 -12.16
CA GLY A 31 9.48 -12.76 -13.46
C GLY A 31 8.17 -12.06 -13.83
N GLY A 32 7.17 -12.04 -12.95
CA GLY A 32 5.86 -11.47 -13.22
C GLY A 32 5.45 -10.41 -12.20
N ALA A 33 6.20 -9.31 -12.09
CA ALA A 33 5.69 -8.13 -11.40
C ALA A 33 4.61 -7.46 -12.25
N THR A 34 3.45 -8.10 -12.38
CA THR A 34 2.23 -7.45 -12.82
C THR A 34 2.00 -6.29 -11.86
N THR A 35 1.90 -5.08 -12.40
CA THR A 35 1.47 -3.85 -11.74
C THR A 35 0.50 -4.15 -10.60
N PHE A 36 1.00 -4.19 -9.35
CA PHE A 36 0.11 -4.23 -8.21
C PHE A 36 -0.40 -2.82 -8.03
N ASP A 37 -1.60 -2.51 -8.53
CA ASP A 37 -2.37 -1.36 -8.06
C ASP A 37 -2.82 -1.69 -6.63
N MET A 38 -1.96 -1.41 -5.66
CA MET A 38 -2.26 -1.61 -4.24
C MET A 38 -2.93 -0.34 -3.73
N HIS A 39 -4.23 -0.46 -3.44
CA HIS A 39 -5.05 0.64 -2.99
C HIS A 39 -5.52 0.41 -1.57
N GLY A 40 -5.26 1.37 -0.68
CA GLY A 40 -5.75 1.36 0.69
C GLY A 40 -6.27 2.73 1.09
N CYS A 41 -7.45 2.79 1.67
CA CYS A 41 -8.01 4.03 2.21
C CYS A 41 -8.27 3.90 3.70
N ASN A 42 -8.04 5.01 4.41
CA ASN A 42 -8.70 5.31 5.66
C ASN A 42 -9.94 6.19 5.39
N HIS A 43 -10.64 6.61 6.43
CA HIS A 43 -11.81 7.48 6.38
C HIS A 43 -11.55 8.81 5.65
N LYS A 44 -10.31 9.33 5.61
CA LYS A 44 -9.97 10.61 4.95
C LYS A 44 -8.92 10.55 3.85
N VAL A 45 -8.02 9.58 3.86
CA VAL A 45 -6.83 9.53 3.00
C VAL A 45 -6.75 8.16 2.34
N CYS A 46 -6.32 8.13 1.09
CA CYS A 46 -6.05 6.93 0.32
C CYS A 46 -4.60 6.91 -0.13
N VAL A 47 -4.02 5.72 -0.22
CA VAL A 47 -2.73 5.43 -0.84
C VAL A 47 -2.96 4.52 -2.04
N ASN A 48 -2.28 4.82 -3.14
CA ASN A 48 -2.19 3.96 -4.31
C ASN A 48 -0.72 3.73 -4.65
N VAL A 49 -0.31 2.46 -4.64
CA VAL A 49 1.04 2.05 -5.04
C VAL A 49 0.91 1.31 -6.36
N THR A 50 1.82 1.56 -7.30
CA THR A 50 1.94 0.84 -8.56
C THR A 50 3.38 0.45 -8.82
N GLY A 51 3.62 -0.71 -9.44
CA GLY A 51 4.96 -1.20 -9.72
C GLY A 51 5.40 -2.29 -8.74
N ASN A 52 6.70 -2.36 -8.45
CA ASN A 52 7.32 -3.44 -7.68
C ASN A 52 8.63 -3.00 -6.98
N SER A 53 9.30 -3.93 -6.32
CA SER A 53 10.55 -3.68 -5.59
C SER A 53 11.71 -3.12 -6.43
N SER A 54 11.71 -3.28 -7.76
CA SER A 54 12.71 -2.65 -8.65
C SER A 54 12.40 -1.17 -8.92
N SER A 55 11.11 -0.83 -9.02
CA SER A 55 10.63 0.54 -9.17
C SER A 55 9.14 0.58 -8.88
N TYR A 56 8.74 1.43 -7.93
CA TYR A 56 7.34 1.64 -7.59
C TYR A 56 7.00 3.13 -7.55
N LYS A 57 5.75 3.46 -7.84
CA LYS A 57 5.17 4.78 -7.67
C LYS A 57 4.14 4.70 -6.57
N THR A 58 4.20 5.61 -5.62
CA THR A 58 3.20 5.75 -4.56
C THR A 58 2.54 7.09 -4.68
N SER A 59 1.22 7.12 -4.52
CA SER A 59 0.43 8.34 -4.49
C SER A 59 -0.46 8.35 -3.26
N GLY A 60 -0.48 9.46 -2.53
CA GLY A 60 -1.38 9.71 -1.42
C GLY A 60 -2.37 10.79 -1.83
N TYR A 61 -3.66 10.61 -1.54
CA TYR A 61 -4.70 11.58 -1.89
C TYR A 61 -5.87 11.54 -0.93
N TYR A 62 -6.62 12.64 -0.82
CA TYR A 62 -7.85 12.67 -0.03
C TYR A 62 -8.94 11.77 -0.62
N SER A 63 -9.75 11.15 0.23
CA SER A 63 -10.94 10.39 -0.19
C SER A 63 -12.09 11.35 -0.48
N GLY A 64 -12.70 11.25 -1.66
CA GLY A 64 -13.65 12.24 -2.20
C GLY A 64 -14.82 12.62 -1.29
N SER A 65 -15.26 11.72 -0.40
CA SER A 65 -16.35 11.97 0.55
C SER A 65 -15.93 12.76 1.79
N ASN A 66 -14.63 12.82 2.11
CA ASN A 66 -14.09 13.40 3.34
C ASN A 66 -12.95 14.38 3.04
N ARG A 67 -13.25 15.37 2.20
CA ARG A 67 -12.33 16.45 1.83
C ARG A 67 -11.87 17.25 3.06
N PHE A 68 -10.60 17.65 3.04
CA PHE A 68 -10.01 18.52 4.05
C PHE A 68 -9.01 19.49 3.41
N TYR A 69 -8.70 20.59 4.11
CA TYR A 69 -7.62 21.50 3.72
C TYR A 69 -6.35 21.12 4.49
N GLY A 70 -5.24 20.96 3.78
CA GLY A 70 -3.94 20.62 4.36
C GLY A 70 -3.09 19.89 3.33
N HIS A 71 -2.25 18.94 3.74
CA HIS A 71 -1.35 18.21 2.84
C HIS A 71 -1.39 16.70 3.08
N VAL A 72 -0.81 15.93 2.15
CA VAL A 72 -0.60 14.50 2.29
C VAL A 72 0.88 14.23 2.06
N ASN A 73 1.50 13.43 2.92
CA ASN A 73 2.88 12.99 2.78
C ASN A 73 2.89 11.51 2.41
N VAL A 74 3.89 11.09 1.63
CA VAL A 74 4.09 9.67 1.28
C VAL A 74 5.51 9.25 1.55
N TRP A 75 5.68 8.02 2.01
CA TRP A 75 6.99 7.44 2.23
C TRP A 75 7.01 5.94 1.97
N GLY A 76 8.19 5.40 1.73
CA GLY A 76 8.38 3.99 1.49
C GLY A 76 9.86 3.58 1.43
N PRO A 77 10.12 2.32 1.03
CA PRO A 77 11.46 1.77 0.98
C PRO A 77 12.42 2.52 0.05
N GLY A 78 13.72 2.31 0.26
CA GLY A 78 14.78 2.95 -0.53
C GLY A 78 14.93 4.45 -0.31
N GLY A 79 14.48 4.97 0.83
CA GLY A 79 14.58 6.40 1.17
C GLY A 79 13.56 7.29 0.45
N MET A 80 12.49 6.71 -0.07
CA MET A 80 11.41 7.48 -0.69
C MET A 80 10.63 8.22 0.41
N TRP A 81 10.66 9.55 0.33
CA TRP A 81 9.88 10.46 1.17
C TRP A 81 9.48 11.66 0.31
N VAL A 82 8.19 11.96 0.22
CA VAL A 82 7.69 13.11 -0.52
C VAL A 82 6.60 13.80 0.29
N GLU A 83 6.79 15.08 0.52
CA GLU A 83 5.84 15.94 1.21
C GLU A 83 4.92 16.62 0.20
N GLY A 84 3.62 16.52 0.47
CA GLY A 84 2.62 17.22 -0.34
C GLY A 84 2.57 18.70 0.00
N LYS A 85 2.07 19.49 -0.94
CA LYS A 85 1.75 20.90 -0.68
C LYS A 85 0.37 21.03 -0.06
N ASP A 86 0.19 22.08 0.73
CA ASP A 86 -1.13 22.43 1.22
C ASP A 86 -2.09 22.76 0.09
N SER A 87 -3.27 22.16 0.15
CA SER A 87 -4.31 22.29 -0.86
C SER A 87 -5.66 21.98 -0.24
N ALA A 88 -6.71 22.53 -0.84
CA ALA A 88 -8.08 22.10 -0.54
C ALA A 88 -8.41 20.72 -1.14
N TYR A 89 -7.51 20.18 -1.95
CA TYR A 89 -7.54 18.86 -2.58
C TYR A 89 -6.13 18.26 -2.47
N PRO A 90 -5.72 17.82 -1.27
CA PRO A 90 -4.34 17.42 -1.05
C PRO A 90 -4.04 16.09 -1.71
N GLY A 91 -2.88 16.04 -2.35
CA GLY A 91 -2.37 14.84 -2.96
C GLY A 91 -0.91 15.00 -3.33
N VAL A 92 -0.19 13.88 -3.30
CA VAL A 92 1.23 13.81 -3.58
C VAL A 92 1.54 12.48 -4.24
N ALA A 93 2.59 12.43 -5.04
CA ALA A 93 3.12 11.18 -5.54
C ALA A 93 4.64 11.20 -5.53
N GLY A 94 5.24 10.04 -5.31
CA GLY A 94 6.68 9.84 -5.42
C GLY A 94 7.01 8.49 -6.02
N VAL A 95 8.26 8.34 -6.42
CA VAL A 95 8.80 7.11 -7.01
C VAL A 95 9.93 6.63 -6.12
N GLY A 96 9.93 5.34 -5.80
CA GLY A 96 10.92 4.70 -4.95
C GLY A 96 11.39 3.37 -5.51
N ARG A 97 12.31 2.74 -4.78
CA ARG A 97 12.84 1.40 -5.08
C ARG A 97 13.02 0.64 -3.77
N GLY A 98 13.03 -0.68 -3.84
CA GLY A 98 13.09 -1.57 -2.68
C GLY A 98 11.75 -2.18 -2.33
N SER A 99 11.79 -3.31 -1.63
CA SER A 99 10.62 -4.01 -1.08
C SER A 99 10.29 -3.49 0.32
N GLY A 100 9.01 -3.52 0.70
CA GLY A 100 8.58 -3.13 2.04
C GLY A 100 7.32 -2.27 2.06
N GLN A 101 7.07 -1.66 3.21
CA GLN A 101 5.85 -0.90 3.45
C GLN A 101 5.96 0.53 2.90
N THR A 102 4.93 0.95 2.20
CA THR A 102 4.71 2.32 1.76
C THR A 102 3.45 2.87 2.43
N CYS A 103 3.49 4.11 2.90
CA CYS A 103 2.35 4.76 3.53
C CYS A 103 2.06 6.13 2.93
N ALA A 104 0.81 6.56 3.09
CA ALA A 104 0.41 7.95 2.91
C ALA A 104 -0.18 8.46 4.22
N GLU A 105 0.15 9.67 4.63
CA GLU A 105 -0.45 10.32 5.79
C GLU A 105 -1.03 11.67 5.42
N GLY A 106 -2.29 11.89 5.77
CA GLY A 106 -2.93 13.20 5.60
C GLY A 106 -2.81 14.03 6.87
N TRP A 107 -2.62 15.33 6.67
CA TRP A 107 -2.49 16.34 7.70
C TRP A 107 -3.51 17.45 7.43
N GLU A 108 -4.52 17.57 8.28
CA GLU A 108 -5.59 18.57 8.16
C GLU A 108 -5.29 19.81 9.00
N TRP A 109 -5.46 20.98 8.41
CA TRP A 109 -5.35 22.25 9.12
C TRP A 109 -6.62 22.56 9.91
N THR A 110 -6.48 22.72 11.23
CA THR A 110 -7.61 23.01 12.14
C THR A 110 -7.75 24.49 12.50
N GLY A 111 -6.96 25.38 11.88
CA GLY A 111 -6.85 26.79 12.27
C GLY A 111 -5.78 27.06 13.34
N SER A 112 -5.38 26.04 14.10
CA SER A 112 -4.36 26.12 15.15
C SER A 112 -3.10 25.28 14.88
N GLY A 113 -3.15 24.44 13.85
CA GLY A 113 -2.08 23.52 13.49
C GLY A 113 -2.58 22.40 12.59
N TYR A 114 -1.63 21.54 12.18
CA TYR A 114 -1.92 20.33 11.42
C TYR A 114 -2.17 19.15 12.35
N VAL A 115 -3.24 18.41 12.11
CA VAL A 115 -3.56 17.15 12.79
C VAL A 115 -3.51 16.01 11.80
N SER A 116 -2.93 14.87 12.18
CA SER A 116 -2.94 13.67 11.34
C SER A 116 -4.37 13.13 11.25
N VAL A 117 -4.82 12.89 10.02
CA VAL A 117 -6.20 12.46 9.71
C VAL A 117 -6.28 11.06 9.10
N GLY A 118 -5.15 10.37 9.00
CA GLY A 118 -5.13 8.98 8.58
C GLY A 118 -3.84 8.59 7.89
N LEU A 119 -3.43 7.35 8.16
CA LEU A 119 -2.17 6.77 7.72
C LEU A 119 -2.42 5.40 7.05
N PRO A 120 -3.03 5.32 5.86
CA PRO A 120 -3.08 4.08 5.11
C PRO A 120 -1.69 3.65 4.63
N CYS A 121 -1.36 2.36 4.83
CA CYS A 121 -0.13 1.74 4.35
C CYS A 121 -0.41 0.51 3.48
N GLN A 122 0.51 0.19 2.57
CA GLN A 122 0.50 -0.97 1.68
C GLN A 122 1.90 -1.58 1.60
N ASN A 123 2.00 -2.90 1.47
CA ASN A 123 3.27 -3.61 1.37
C ASN A 123 3.57 -3.99 -0.08
N LEU A 124 4.71 -3.54 -0.61
CA LEU A 124 5.28 -3.92 -1.91
C LEU A 124 5.95 -5.29 -1.88
#